data_AF-A0A380FNN9-F1
#
_entry.id   AF-A0A380FNN9-F1
#
_cell.length_a   1.000
_cell.length_b   1.000
_cell.length_c   1.000
_cell.angle_alpha   90.00
_cell.angle_beta   90.00
_cell.angle_gamma   90.00
#
_symmetry.space_group_name_H-M   'P 1'
#
loop_
_entity.id
_entity.type
_entity.pdbx_description
1 polymer ?
#
loop_
_entity_poly.entity_id
_entity_poly.type
_entity_poly.pdbx_seq_one_letter_code
_entity_poly.pdbx_strand_id
1 'polypeptide(L)'
;MVRNINLALRAKFLFDSNLDYFIQNGEIVLIDRITGRMLPGTKLQSGLHQAIEAKEDVEISDDLSVMATITFQNLFKQFERFSGMTATGKLGESEFFDLYSKVVDSNSYG
;
A
#
# COMPACT_ATOMS: atom_id res chain seq x y z
N MET A 1 -16.31 11.85 12.97
CA MET A 1 -16.20 12.12 14.43
C MET A 1 -16.06 10.83 15.25
N VAL A 2 -16.99 9.85 15.14
CA VAL A 2 -16.91 8.56 15.86
C VAL A 2 -15.60 7.79 15.60
N ARG A 3 -15.09 7.82 14.37
CA ARG A 3 -13.82 7.18 13.99
C ARG A 3 -12.62 7.72 14.78
N ASN A 4 -12.52 9.04 14.92
CA ASN A 4 -11.36 9.68 15.57
C ASN A 4 -11.35 9.39 17.08
N ILE A 5 -12.53 9.36 17.72
CA ILE A 5 -12.65 8.99 19.14
C ILE A 5 -12.21 7.55 19.35
N ASN A 6 -12.62 6.62 18.47
CA ASN A 6 -12.18 5.22 18.54
C ASN A 6 -10.66 5.08 18.34
N LEU A 7 -10.08 5.82 17.40
CA LEU A 7 -8.64 5.80 17.16
C LEU A 7 -7.86 6.36 18.36
N ALA A 8 -8.31 7.46 18.95
CA ALA A 8 -7.71 8.04 20.15
C ALA A 8 -7.77 7.09 21.35
N LEU A 9 -8.91 6.42 21.55
CA LEU A 9 -9.06 5.40 22.60
C LEU A 9 -8.11 4.23 22.36
N ARG A 10 -8.03 3.73 21.12
CA ARG A 10 -7.10 2.64 20.76
C ARG A 10 -5.64 3.05 20.97
N ALA A 11 -5.24 4.22 20.52
CA ALA A 11 -3.89 4.75 20.73
C ALA A 11 -3.55 4.90 22.22
N LYS A 12 -4.53 5.25 23.06
CA LYS A 12 -4.33 5.39 24.50
C LYS A 12 -4.28 4.06 25.26
N PHE A 13 -5.12 3.09 24.90
CA PHE A 13 -5.32 1.86 25.69
C PHE A 13 -4.63 0.62 25.11
N LEU A 14 -4.28 0.61 23.83
CA LEU A 14 -3.66 -0.55 23.17
C LEU A 14 -2.16 -0.38 22.91
N PHE A 15 -1.67 0.88 22.98
CA PHE A 15 -0.29 1.23 22.66
C PHE A 15 0.34 1.99 23.83
N ASP A 16 1.40 1.43 24.38
CA ASP A 16 2.18 2.01 25.46
C ASP A 16 3.57 2.46 24.99
N SER A 17 3.99 3.63 25.46
CA SER A 17 5.34 4.12 25.24
C SER A 17 6.34 3.22 25.93
N ASN A 18 7.49 2.98 25.28
CA ASN A 18 8.57 2.08 25.70
C ASN A 18 8.27 0.58 25.59
N LEU A 19 7.06 0.17 25.16
CA LEU A 19 6.71 -1.22 24.89
C LEU A 19 6.36 -1.43 23.41
N ASP A 20 5.52 -0.56 22.87
CA ASP A 20 5.00 -0.67 21.50
C ASP A 20 5.67 0.27 20.52
N TYR A 21 6.16 1.39 21.04
CA TYR A 21 6.84 2.41 20.27
C TYR A 21 7.78 3.24 21.15
N PHE A 22 8.74 3.89 20.51
CA PHE A 22 9.60 4.92 21.09
C PHE A 22 9.48 6.21 20.29
N ILE A 23 9.65 7.34 20.97
CA ILE A 23 9.82 8.64 20.33
C ILE A 23 11.31 8.83 20.07
N GLN A 24 11.70 8.95 18.80
CA GLN A 24 13.09 9.17 18.39
C GLN A 24 13.15 10.32 17.40
N ASN A 25 13.96 11.34 17.69
CA ASN A 25 14.10 12.54 16.84
C ASN A 25 12.79 13.27 16.53
N GLY A 26 11.79 13.16 17.41
CA GLY A 26 10.47 13.73 17.15
C GLY A 26 9.63 12.91 16.16
N GLU A 27 9.91 11.61 16.00
CA GLU A 27 9.07 10.68 15.24
C GLU A 27 8.73 9.44 16.08
N ILE A 28 7.58 8.83 15.81
CA ILE A 28 7.16 7.58 16.45
C ILE A 28 7.77 6.38 15.71
N VAL A 29 8.64 5.65 16.39
CA VAL A 29 9.25 4.40 15.89
C VAL A 29 8.60 3.21 16.57
N LEU A 30 7.99 2.32 15.79
CA LEU A 30 7.34 1.11 16.30
C LEU A 30 8.36 0.05 16.74
N ILE A 31 7.97 -0.77 17.70
CA ILE A 31 8.74 -1.91 18.18
C ILE A 31 7.96 -3.19 17.87
N ASP A 32 8.65 -4.19 17.34
CA ASP A 32 8.10 -5.54 17.24
C ASP A 32 8.03 -6.18 18.63
N ARG A 33 6.81 -6.44 19.15
CA ARG A 33 6.60 -7.09 20.45
C ARG A 33 7.26 -8.46 20.59
N ILE A 34 7.49 -9.17 19.49
CA ILE A 34 8.05 -10.53 19.51
C ILE A 34 9.57 -10.47 19.58
N THR A 35 10.18 -9.64 18.72
CA THR A 35 11.65 -9.60 18.55
C THR A 35 12.33 -8.46 19.29
N GLY A 36 11.57 -7.47 19.76
CA GLY A 36 12.09 -6.23 20.37
C GLY A 36 12.79 -5.31 19.37
N ARG A 37 12.72 -5.58 18.07
CA ARG A 37 13.39 -4.79 17.05
C ARG A 37 12.62 -3.51 16.76
N MET A 38 13.35 -2.42 16.57
CA MET A 38 12.80 -1.17 16.05
C MET A 38 12.44 -1.34 14.57
N LEU A 39 11.29 -0.80 14.18
CA LEU A 39 10.75 -0.82 12.83
C LEU A 39 10.69 0.59 12.25
N PRO A 40 11.85 1.24 11.99
CA PRO A 40 11.89 2.59 11.44
C PRO A 40 11.19 2.64 10.07
N GLY A 41 10.45 3.72 9.83
CA GLY A 41 9.68 3.93 8.59
C GLY A 41 8.37 3.14 8.48
N THR A 42 8.09 2.21 9.42
CA THR A 42 6.82 1.50 9.46
C THR A 42 5.76 2.36 10.15
N LYS A 43 4.70 2.71 9.42
CA LYS A 43 3.54 3.45 9.96
C LYS A 43 2.33 2.55 10.13
N LEU A 44 1.59 2.76 11.22
CA LEU A 44 0.31 2.08 11.45
C LEU A 44 -0.74 2.62 10.48
N GLN A 45 -1.53 1.71 9.93
CA GLN A 45 -2.55 2.04 8.93
C GLN A 45 -3.79 2.70 9.55
N SER A 46 -4.67 3.20 8.69
CA SER A 46 -6.01 3.68 9.06
C SER A 46 -6.03 4.84 10.07
N GLY A 47 -5.04 5.74 10.02
CA GLY A 47 -5.02 6.91 10.90
C GLY A 47 -4.58 6.62 12.35
N LEU A 48 -4.18 5.38 12.64
CA LEU A 48 -3.79 4.98 14.00
C LEU A 48 -2.40 5.54 14.37
N HIS A 49 -1.50 5.66 13.39
CA HIS A 49 -0.18 6.26 13.62
C HIS A 49 -0.32 7.73 14.03
N GLN A 50 -1.14 8.49 13.30
CA GLN A 50 -1.46 9.89 13.59
C GLN A 50 -2.14 10.06 14.94
N ALA A 51 -2.97 9.09 15.36
CA ALA A 51 -3.57 9.12 16.69
C ALA A 51 -2.53 8.92 17.81
N ILE A 52 -1.45 8.17 17.57
CA ILE A 52 -0.34 8.02 18.52
C ILE A 52 0.55 9.27 18.48
N GLU A 53 0.87 9.81 17.31
CA GLU A 53 1.61 11.07 17.17
C GLU A 53 0.89 12.21 17.91
N ALA A 54 -0.42 12.35 17.71
CA ALA A 54 -1.24 13.34 18.41
C ALA A 54 -1.37 13.11 19.92
N LYS A 55 -1.26 11.85 20.38
CA LYS A 55 -1.26 11.50 21.82
C LYS A 55 0.03 11.97 22.49
N GLU A 56 1.16 11.88 21.80
CA GLU A 56 2.50 12.18 22.31
C GLU A 56 2.97 13.62 22.00
N ASP A 57 2.09 14.45 21.43
CA ASP A 57 2.37 15.84 21.02
C ASP A 57 3.53 15.93 20.01
N VAL A 58 3.60 14.95 19.11
CA VAL A 58 4.59 14.84 18.04
C VAL A 58 4.00 15.39 16.74
N GLU A 59 4.86 15.88 15.83
CA GLU A 59 4.45 16.33 14.50
C GLU A 59 3.69 15.21 13.77
N ILE A 60 2.50 15.54 13.29
CA ILE A 60 1.62 14.56 12.66
C ILE A 60 2.08 14.33 11.23
N SER A 61 2.33 13.06 10.91
CA SER A 61 2.68 12.62 9.58
C SER A 61 1.50 12.68 8.61
N ASP A 62 1.75 13.21 7.41
CA ASP A 62 0.80 13.09 6.29
C ASP A 62 0.60 11.61 5.88
N ASP A 63 -0.66 11.18 5.80
CA ASP A 63 -1.04 9.86 5.30
C ASP A 63 -1.24 9.93 3.78
N LEU A 64 -0.29 9.38 3.01
CA LEU A 64 -0.49 9.13 1.59
C LEU A 64 -1.34 7.87 1.41
N SER A 65 -2.65 7.98 1.68
CA SER A 65 -3.56 6.85 1.50
C SER A 65 -3.78 6.58 0.01
N VAL A 66 -3.34 5.44 -0.47
CA VAL A 66 -3.68 4.96 -1.82
C VAL A 66 -5.15 4.54 -1.80
N MET A 67 -6.01 5.33 -2.46
CA MET A 67 -7.47 5.10 -2.49
C MET A 67 -7.86 3.84 -3.27
N ALA A 68 -7.12 3.54 -4.34
CA ALA A 68 -7.37 2.38 -5.19
C ALA A 68 -6.05 1.91 -5.82
N THR A 69 -5.88 0.59 -5.87
CA THR A 69 -4.77 -0.06 -6.55
C THR A 69 -5.33 -1.11 -7.49
N ILE A 70 -4.89 -1.11 -8.74
CA ILE A 70 -5.19 -2.15 -9.71
C ILE A 70 -3.88 -2.53 -10.42
N THR A 71 -3.64 -3.83 -10.61
CA THR A 71 -2.52 -4.27 -11.44
C THR A 71 -2.86 -4.03 -12.90
N PHE A 72 -1.87 -3.74 -13.75
CA PHE A 72 -2.09 -3.57 -15.18
C PHE A 72 -2.82 -4.78 -15.79
N GLN A 73 -2.49 -6.01 -15.36
CA GLN A 73 -3.15 -7.23 -15.81
C GLN A 73 -4.67 -7.21 -15.53
N ASN A 74 -5.07 -6.85 -14.31
CA ASN A 74 -6.48 -6.79 -13.93
C ASN A 74 -7.20 -5.63 -14.60
N LEU A 75 -6.51 -4.51 -14.82
CA LEU A 75 -7.06 -3.38 -15.57
C LEU A 75 -7.40 -3.80 -17.01
N PHE A 76 -6.48 -4.45 -17.72
CA PHE A 76 -6.70 -4.87 -19.10
C PHE A 76 -7.77 -5.96 -19.24
N LYS A 77 -7.98 -6.80 -18.22
CA LYS A 77 -9.06 -7.80 -18.21
C LYS A 77 -10.46 -7.18 -18.16
N GLN A 78 -10.62 -5.93 -17.71
CA GLN A 78 -11.92 -5.26 -17.69
C GLN A 78 -12.39 -4.81 -19.09
N PHE A 79 -11.51 -4.80 -20.09
CA PHE A 79 -11.87 -4.42 -21.45
C PHE A 79 -12.41 -5.63 -22.25
N GLU A 80 -13.59 -5.46 -22.85
CA GLU A 80 -14.16 -6.46 -23.76
C GLU A 80 -13.26 -6.72 -24.97
N ARG A 81 -12.53 -5.70 -25.45
CA ARG A 81 -11.52 -5.78 -26.51
C ARG A 81 -10.34 -4.88 -26.18
N PHE A 82 -9.13 -5.39 -26.35
CA PHE A 82 -7.89 -4.62 -26.25
C PHE A 82 -6.93 -5.10 -27.34
N SER A 83 -6.19 -4.17 -27.94
CA SER A 83 -5.17 -4.43 -28.95
C SER A 83 -3.91 -3.65 -28.58
N GLY A 84 -2.73 -4.23 -28.84
CA GLY A 84 -1.45 -3.58 -28.64
C GLY A 84 -0.58 -3.72 -29.88
N MET A 85 0.22 -2.69 -30.18
CA MET A 85 1.24 -2.72 -31.23
C MET A 85 2.60 -2.48 -30.58
N THR A 86 3.56 -3.36 -30.86
CA THR A 86 4.95 -3.18 -30.42
C THR A 86 5.91 -3.66 -31.50
N ALA A 87 6.96 -2.88 -31.76
CA ALA A 87 7.99 -3.22 -32.74
C ALA A 87 8.94 -4.34 -32.25
N THR A 88 8.90 -4.68 -30.97
CA THR A 88 9.83 -5.62 -30.30
C THR A 88 9.11 -6.76 -29.58
N GLY A 89 7.84 -7.03 -29.92
CA GLY A 89 6.99 -7.99 -29.20
C GLY A 89 7.36 -9.46 -29.34
N LYS A 90 8.16 -9.84 -30.36
CA LYS A 90 8.45 -11.25 -30.67
C LYS A 90 9.12 -12.06 -29.55
N LEU A 91 9.89 -11.41 -28.69
CA LEU A 91 10.59 -12.07 -27.59
C LEU A 91 9.71 -12.29 -26.35
N GLY A 92 8.69 -11.43 -26.14
CA GLY A 92 7.77 -11.49 -25.00
C GLY A 92 6.40 -12.06 -25.31
N GLU A 93 6.18 -12.51 -26.55
CA GLU A 93 4.88 -12.95 -27.06
C GLU A 93 4.24 -14.06 -26.22
N SER A 94 5.04 -15.03 -25.76
CA SER A 94 4.56 -16.12 -24.90
C SER A 94 4.06 -15.62 -23.54
N GLU A 95 4.76 -14.67 -22.92
CA GLU A 95 4.38 -14.12 -21.61
C GLU A 95 3.14 -13.23 -21.70
N PHE A 96 3.00 -12.49 -22.81
CA PHE A 96 1.79 -11.73 -23.11
C PHE A 96 0.57 -12.65 -23.31
N PHE A 97 0.74 -13.79 -23.99
CA PHE A 97 -0.35 -14.75 -24.21
C PHE A 97 -0.84 -15.38 -22.91
N ASP A 98 0.10 -15.79 -22.04
CA ASP A 98 -0.19 -16.39 -20.74
C ASP A 98 -0.90 -15.41 -19.78
N LEU A 99 -0.49 -14.13 -19.80
CA LEU A 99 -1.04 -13.12 -18.89
C LEU A 99 -2.39 -12.52 -19.34
N TYR A 100 -2.61 -12.36 -20.65
CA TYR A 100 -3.75 -11.58 -21.19
C TYR A 100 -4.77 -12.40 -22.00
N SER A 101 -4.50 -13.67 -22.30
CA SER A 101 -5.48 -14.63 -22.84
C SER A 101 -6.28 -14.16 -24.06
N LYS A 102 -5.75 -13.25 -24.89
CA LYS A 102 -6.38 -12.81 -26.14
C LYS A 102 -5.34 -12.74 -27.25
N VAL A 103 -5.64 -13.48 -28.31
CA VAL A 103 -4.87 -13.67 -29.54
C VAL A 103 -4.51 -12.30 -30.14
N VAL A 104 -3.22 -12.09 -30.38
CA VAL A 104 -2.72 -11.02 -31.26
C VAL A 104 -3.00 -11.49 -32.68
N ASP A 105 -4.09 -11.00 -33.27
CA ASP A 105 -4.39 -11.32 -34.67
C ASP A 105 -3.52 -10.45 -35.57
N SER A 106 -2.30 -10.92 -35.84
CA SER A 106 -1.41 -10.34 -36.83
C SER A 106 -1.61 -11.01 -38.19
N ASN A 107 -2.85 -11.08 -38.69
CA ASN A 107 -3.15 -11.17 -40.12
C ASN A 107 -4.67 -11.21 -40.40
N SER A 108 -5.23 -10.07 -40.77
CA SER A 108 -6.47 -10.00 -41.55
C SER A 108 -6.30 -8.99 -42.69
N TYR A 109 -5.28 -9.20 -43.51
CA TYR A 109 -5.21 -8.73 -44.90
C TYR A 109 -4.37 -9.76 -45.68
N GLY A 110 -5.03 -10.55 -46.52
CA GLY A 110 -4.42 -11.57 -47.38
C GLY A 110 -5.30 -12.81 -47.51
#